data_AF-A0A521R8D5-F1
#
_entry.id   AF-A0A521R8D5-F1
#
_cell.length_a   1.000
_cell.length_b   1.000
_cell.length_c   1.000
_cell.angle_alpha   90.00
_cell.angle_beta   90.00
_cell.angle_gamma   90.00
#
_symmetry.space_group_name_H-M   'P 1'
#
loop_
_entity.id
_entity.type
_entity.pdbx_description
1 polymer ?
#
loop_
_entity_poly.entity_id
_entity_poly.type
_entity_poly.pdbx_seq_one_letter_code
_entity_poly.pdbx_strand_id
1 'polypeptide(L)'
;DGHIDDIARFVNPATIVCALEEDPKDENYRPLRENYERLQAARDQDGRKLTVVPLPMPGAVAYEGARLPASYANFYIANGVVLVPTYNHPNDRPALGILGELFPDRRVIAIPCAALVAGLGAIHCVTQQEPEGLR
;
A
#
# COMPACT_ATOMS: atom_id res chain seq x y z
N ASP A 1 -4.57 10.90 11.33
CA ASP A 1 -5.44 9.83 11.88
C ASP A 1 -5.10 8.42 11.39
N GLY A 2 -4.15 8.26 10.46
CA GLY A 2 -3.51 6.96 10.18
C GLY A 2 -4.43 5.97 9.47
N HIS A 3 -5.02 6.38 8.33
CA HIS A 3 -5.91 5.51 7.58
C HIS A 3 -5.20 4.22 7.14
N ILE A 4 -5.90 3.09 7.29
CA ILE A 4 -5.34 1.76 7.05
C ILE A 4 -4.93 1.57 5.58
N ASP A 5 -5.54 2.31 4.65
CA ASP A 5 -5.28 2.20 3.22
C ASP A 5 -3.90 2.71 2.80
N ASP A 6 -3.22 3.50 3.64
CA ASP A 6 -1.82 3.88 3.46
C ASP A 6 -0.83 2.94 4.17
N ILE A 7 -1.31 2.01 5.02
CA ILE A 7 -0.49 1.22 5.94
C ILE A 7 -0.50 -0.27 5.58
N ALA A 8 -1.68 -0.88 5.40
CA ALA A 8 -1.79 -2.32 5.16
C ALA A 8 -3.05 -2.69 4.37
N ARG A 9 -2.93 -3.65 3.46
CA ARG A 9 -4.03 -4.07 2.57
C ARG A 9 -4.07 -5.58 2.41
N PHE A 10 -5.26 -6.17 2.48
CA PHE A 10 -5.46 -7.52 2.00
C PHE A 10 -5.27 -7.58 0.48
N VAL A 11 -4.52 -8.58 0.01
CA VAL A 11 -4.36 -8.88 -1.43
C VAL A 11 -5.07 -10.18 -1.82
N ASN A 12 -5.42 -10.99 -0.82
CA ASN A 12 -6.30 -12.17 -0.91
C ASN A 12 -6.82 -12.47 0.52
N PRO A 13 -7.64 -13.52 0.75
CA PRO A 13 -8.21 -13.80 2.08
C PRO A 13 -7.21 -14.05 3.21
N ALA A 14 -5.96 -14.43 2.92
CA ALA A 14 -4.97 -14.85 3.91
C ALA A 14 -3.65 -14.06 3.85
N THR A 15 -3.50 -13.13 2.89
CA THR A 15 -2.27 -12.36 2.67
C THR A 15 -2.53 -10.86 2.78
N ILE A 16 -1.69 -10.19 3.56
CA ILE A 16 -1.67 -8.75 3.75
C ILE A 16 -0.34 -8.21 3.23
N VAL A 17 -0.36 -7.15 2.44
CA VAL A 17 0.81 -6.29 2.24
C VAL A 17 0.83 -5.20 3.30
N CYS A 18 2.00 -4.89 3.85
CA CYS A 18 2.15 -3.86 4.87
C CYS A 18 3.32 -2.95 4.53
N ALA A 19 3.06 -1.64 4.50
CA ALA A 19 4.06 -0.61 4.31
C ALA A 19 5.17 -0.74 5.35
N LEU A 20 6.42 -0.75 4.90
CA LEU A 20 7.59 -0.88 5.76
C LEU A 20 8.66 0.12 5.33
N GLU A 21 9.14 0.89 6.31
CA GLU A 21 10.27 1.80 6.16
C GLU A 21 11.52 1.15 6.76
N GLU A 22 12.62 1.19 6.03
CA GLU A 22 13.89 0.56 6.41
C GLU A 22 14.87 1.55 7.03
N ASP A 23 14.75 2.85 6.73
CA ASP A 23 15.62 3.89 7.31
C ASP A 23 15.23 4.17 8.78
N PRO A 24 16.06 3.82 9.77
CA PRO A 24 15.77 4.06 11.19
C PRO A 24 15.65 5.54 11.57
N LYS A 25 16.04 6.46 10.68
CA LYS A 25 15.96 7.91 10.89
C LYS A 25 14.64 8.50 10.38
N ASP A 26 13.87 7.78 9.58
CA ASP A 26 12.58 8.24 9.09
C ASP A 26 11.52 8.12 10.19
N GLU A 27 10.64 9.13 10.30
CA GLU A 27 9.59 9.17 11.32
C GLU A 27 8.59 7.99 11.22
N ASN A 28 8.47 7.39 10.03
CA ASN A 28 7.59 6.24 9.77
C ASN A 28 8.23 4.89 10.15
N TYR A 29 9.54 4.83 10.37
CA TYR A 29 10.26 3.57 10.65
C TYR A 29 9.65 2.80 11.81
N ARG A 30 9.54 3.46 12.97
CA ARG A 30 9.04 2.83 14.19
C ARG A 30 7.57 2.43 14.09
N PRO A 31 6.62 3.32 13.77
CA PRO A 31 5.20 2.94 13.72
C PRO A 31 4.90 1.87 12.67
N LEU A 32 5.54 1.91 11.50
CA LEU A 32 5.34 0.88 10.47
C LEU A 32 5.90 -0.47 10.89
N ARG A 33 7.08 -0.50 11.53
CA ARG A 33 7.66 -1.73 12.07
C ARG A 33 6.79 -2.36 13.16
N GLU A 34 6.27 -1.56 14.08
CA GLU A 34 5.36 -2.03 15.13
C GLU A 34 4.07 -2.63 14.53
N ASN A 35 3.51 -2.02 13.48
CA ASN A 35 2.35 -2.56 12.76
C ASN A 35 2.69 -3.88 12.06
N TYR A 36 3.84 -3.95 11.39
CA TYR A 36 4.32 -5.15 10.71
C TYR A 36 4.50 -6.33 11.68
N GLU A 37 5.09 -6.09 12.86
CA GLU A 37 5.26 -7.09 13.92
C GLU A 37 3.91 -7.58 14.48
N ARG A 38 2.95 -6.66 14.70
CA ARG A 38 1.60 -7.01 15.14
C ARG A 38 0.89 -7.91 14.12
N LEU A 39 0.98 -7.57 12.83
CA LEU A 39 0.38 -8.36 11.76
C LEU A 39 1.01 -9.74 11.64
N GLN A 40 2.33 -9.87 11.84
CA GLN A 40 3.00 -11.18 11.84
C GLN A 40 2.53 -12.10 12.98
N ALA A 41 2.13 -11.52 14.12
CA ALA A 41 1.57 -12.25 15.25
C ALA A 41 0.05 -12.50 15.11
N ALA A 42 -0.63 -11.80 14.21
CA ALA A 42 -2.07 -11.86 14.04
C ALA A 42 -2.55 -13.19 13.45
N ARG A 43 -3.81 -13.49 13.72
CA ARG A 43 -4.51 -14.68 13.21
C ARG A 43 -5.85 -14.29 12.60
N ASP A 44 -6.28 -15.08 11.63
CA ASP A 44 -7.62 -14.99 11.06
C ASP A 44 -8.70 -15.48 12.05
N GLN A 45 -9.97 -15.42 11.63
CA GLN A 45 -11.11 -15.87 12.43
C GLN A 45 -11.08 -17.36 12.80
N ASP A 46 -10.30 -18.16 12.08
CA ASP A 46 -10.14 -19.60 12.30
C ASP A 46 -8.85 -19.92 13.08
N GLY A 47 -8.13 -18.90 13.57
CA GLY A 47 -6.89 -19.04 14.32
C GLY A 47 -5.65 -19.35 13.45
N ARG A 48 -5.74 -19.27 12.12
CA ARG A 48 -4.60 -19.47 11.22
C ARG A 48 -3.76 -18.20 11.14
N LYS A 49 -2.45 -18.34 10.93
CA LYS A 49 -1.56 -17.18 10.72
C LYS A 49 -1.82 -16.55 9.36
N LEU A 50 -1.74 -15.23 9.31
CA LEU A 50 -1.74 -14.47 8.06
C LEU A 50 -0.34 -14.48 7.43
N THR A 51 -0.27 -14.47 6.11
CA THR A 51 0.96 -14.15 5.37
C THR A 51 1.08 -12.63 5.31
N VAL A 52 2.18 -12.08 5.82
CA VAL A 52 2.44 -10.63 5.79
C VAL A 52 3.63 -10.37 4.88
N VAL A 53 3.41 -9.61 3.81
CA VAL A 53 4.43 -9.27 2.82
C VAL A 53 4.81 -7.80 3.01
N PRO A 54 6.10 -7.47 3.22
CA PRO A 54 6.52 -6.07 3.33
C PRO A 54 6.40 -5.38 1.97
N LEU A 55 5.86 -4.17 1.99
CA LEU A 55 5.80 -3.27 0.83
C LEU A 55 6.68 -2.04 1.15
N PRO A 56 7.71 -1.73 0.36
CA PRO A 56 8.67 -0.69 0.71
C PRO A 56 8.00 0.68 0.68
N MET A 57 8.40 1.60 1.56
CA MET A 57 7.97 3.00 1.47
C MET A 57 8.65 3.75 0.31
N PRO A 58 8.03 4.79 -0.27
CA PRO A 58 8.67 5.67 -1.26
C PRO A 58 9.68 6.65 -0.64
N GLY A 59 10.03 6.51 0.65
CA GLY A 59 10.78 7.50 1.40
C GLY A 59 9.97 8.77 1.69
N ALA A 60 10.65 9.84 2.09
CA ALA A 60 10.01 11.13 2.34
C ALA A 60 9.69 11.85 1.01
N VAL A 61 8.41 11.84 0.64
CA VAL A 61 7.87 12.71 -0.41
C VAL A 61 7.42 14.02 0.24
N ALA A 62 7.82 15.16 -0.32
CA ALA A 62 7.47 16.47 0.22
C ALA A 62 7.06 17.45 -0.88
N TYR A 63 6.15 18.37 -0.54
CA TYR A 63 5.73 19.48 -1.38
C TYR A 63 5.60 20.73 -0.51
N GLU A 64 6.13 21.87 -0.98
CA GLU A 64 6.14 23.14 -0.25
C GLU A 64 6.67 23.04 1.20
N GLY A 65 7.65 22.15 1.43
CA GLY A 65 8.27 21.94 2.75
C GLY A 65 7.47 21.06 3.71
N ALA A 66 6.29 20.57 3.31
CA ALA A 66 5.49 19.63 4.08
C ALA A 66 5.67 18.19 3.56
N ARG A 67 5.78 17.23 4.49
CA ARG A 67 5.77 15.80 4.14
C ARG A 67 4.37 15.39 3.68
N LEU A 68 4.31 14.62 2.60
CA LEU A 68 3.09 14.09 2.03
C LEU A 68 2.89 12.61 2.41
N PRO A 69 1.64 12.13 2.52
CA PRO A 69 1.33 10.75 2.88
C PRO A 69 1.48 9.80 1.68
N ALA A 70 2.67 9.76 1.07
CA ALA A 70 2.95 8.88 -0.06
C ALA A 70 3.11 7.43 0.41
N SER A 71 2.28 6.55 -0.12
CA SER A 71 2.35 5.10 0.12
C SER A 71 1.97 4.33 -1.14
N TYR A 72 2.67 3.22 -1.41
CA TYR A 72 2.24 2.28 -2.45
C TYR A 72 1.02 1.46 -2.02
N ALA A 73 0.75 1.36 -0.71
CA ALA A 73 -0.42 0.64 -0.19
C ALA A 73 -1.75 1.29 -0.61
N ASN A 74 -1.71 2.56 -1.03
CA ASN A 74 -2.85 3.32 -1.55
C ASN A 74 -3.22 2.94 -3.01
N PHE A 75 -3.03 1.66 -3.36
CA PHE A 75 -3.41 1.11 -4.65
C PHE A 75 -4.91 0.79 -4.74
N TYR A 76 -5.41 0.69 -5.96
CA TYR A 76 -6.79 0.29 -6.23
C TYR A 76 -6.84 -1.02 -7.02
N ILE A 77 -7.63 -1.99 -6.53
CA ILE A 77 -7.88 -3.26 -7.22
C ILE A 77 -9.17 -3.11 -8.02
N ALA A 78 -9.07 -3.21 -9.35
CA ALA A 78 -10.22 -3.22 -10.23
C ALA A 78 -10.37 -4.60 -10.91
N ASN A 79 -11.37 -4.71 -11.79
CA ASN A 79 -11.54 -5.90 -12.62
C ASN A 79 -10.34 -6.03 -13.57
N GLY A 80 -9.54 -7.09 -13.39
CA GLY A 80 -8.40 -7.42 -14.24
C GLY A 80 -7.16 -6.51 -14.10
N VAL A 81 -7.18 -5.46 -13.28
CA VAL A 81 -6.04 -4.55 -13.10
C VAL A 81 -5.84 -4.13 -11.64
N VAL A 82 -4.62 -3.74 -11.31
CA VAL A 82 -4.28 -3.07 -10.05
C VAL A 82 -3.56 -1.77 -10.37
N LEU A 83 -4.14 -0.64 -9.95
CA LEU A 83 -3.58 0.69 -10.17
C LEU A 83 -2.74 1.08 -8.95
N VAL A 84 -1.44 1.30 -9.16
CA VAL A 84 -0.48 1.53 -8.07
C VAL A 84 0.11 2.94 -8.19
N PRO A 85 0.06 3.76 -7.13
CA PRO A 85 0.65 5.09 -7.18
C PRO A 85 2.17 5.00 -7.21
N THR A 86 2.81 5.88 -7.97
CA THR A 86 4.27 5.97 -8.07
C THR A 86 4.74 7.40 -7.84
N TYR A 87 5.97 7.55 -7.36
CA TYR A 87 6.47 8.79 -6.77
C TYR A 87 7.83 9.22 -7.33
N ASN A 88 8.27 8.64 -8.45
CA ASN A 88 9.59 8.87 -9.04
C ASN A 88 10.71 8.52 -8.04
N HIS A 89 10.54 7.38 -7.36
CA HIS A 89 11.43 6.88 -6.31
C HIS A 89 11.97 5.50 -6.71
N PRO A 90 13.23 5.14 -6.35
CA PRO A 90 13.77 3.80 -6.63
C PRO A 90 12.90 2.63 -6.17
N ASN A 91 12.09 2.84 -5.12
CA ASN A 91 11.17 1.83 -4.59
C ASN A 91 9.88 1.64 -5.43
N ASP A 92 9.64 2.47 -6.45
CA ASP A 92 8.50 2.29 -7.37
C ASP A 92 8.57 0.90 -8.02
N ARG A 93 9.74 0.53 -8.53
CA ARG A 93 9.95 -0.74 -9.23
C ARG A 93 9.81 -1.97 -8.32
N PRO A 94 10.48 -2.04 -7.15
CA PRO A 94 10.24 -3.10 -6.16
C PRO A 94 8.77 -3.24 -5.76
N ALA A 95 8.07 -2.12 -5.47
CA ALA A 95 6.66 -2.17 -5.07
C ALA A 95 5.77 -2.74 -6.18
N LEU A 96 5.98 -2.32 -7.43
CA LEU A 96 5.28 -2.87 -8.60
C LEU A 96 5.57 -4.37 -8.81
N GLY A 97 6.81 -4.80 -8.58
CA GLY A 97 7.20 -6.21 -8.69
C GLY A 97 6.49 -7.09 -7.66
N ILE A 98 6.51 -6.69 -6.39
CA ILE A 98 5.81 -7.39 -5.30
C ILE A 98 4.31 -7.51 -5.60
N LEU A 99 3.67 -6.41 -5.98
CA LEU A 99 2.24 -6.43 -6.31
C LEU A 99 1.97 -7.27 -7.57
N GLY A 100 2.88 -7.29 -8.55
CA GLY A 100 2.78 -8.14 -9.74
C GLY A 100 2.77 -9.63 -9.42
N GLU A 101 3.61 -10.06 -8.48
CA GLU A 101 3.64 -11.45 -8.01
C GLU A 101 2.38 -11.83 -7.23
N LEU A 102 1.84 -10.88 -6.44
CA LEU A 102 0.66 -11.11 -5.60
C LEU A 102 -0.66 -11.11 -6.37
N PHE A 103 -0.69 -10.50 -7.56
CA PHE A 103 -1.87 -10.44 -8.42
C PHE A 103 -1.62 -11.09 -9.79
N PRO A 104 -1.39 -12.41 -9.86
CA PRO A 104 -0.99 -13.09 -11.10
C PRO A 104 -2.07 -13.06 -12.20
N ASP A 105 -3.32 -12.80 -11.83
CA ASP A 105 -4.48 -12.72 -12.71
C ASP A 105 -4.86 -11.27 -13.09
N ARG A 106 -4.09 -10.27 -12.63
CA ARG A 106 -4.34 -8.85 -12.91
C ARG A 106 -3.10 -8.16 -13.44
N ARG A 107 -3.31 -7.18 -14.32
CA ARG A 107 -2.22 -6.31 -14.78
C ARG A 107 -1.98 -5.21 -13.75
N VAL A 108 -0.76 -5.14 -13.21
CA VAL A 108 -0.32 -4.01 -12.37
C VAL A 108 0.06 -2.83 -13.25
N ILE A 109 -0.55 -1.67 -13.00
CA ILE A 109 -0.37 -0.43 -13.77
C ILE A 109 0.12 0.67 -12.82
N ALA A 110 1.30 1.19 -13.11
CA ALA A 110 1.85 2.35 -12.42
C ALA A 110 1.13 3.64 -12.86
N ILE A 111 0.73 4.47 -11.90
CA ILE A 111 0.22 5.81 -12.14
C ILE A 111 1.09 6.82 -11.39
N PRO A 112 1.70 7.81 -12.07
CA PRO A 112 2.43 8.88 -11.39
C PRO A 112 1.48 9.70 -10.50
N CYS A 113 1.71 9.69 -9.19
CA CYS A 113 0.83 10.33 -8.20
C CYS A 113 1.52 11.45 -7.41
N ALA A 114 2.71 11.91 -7.82
CA ALA A 114 3.41 13.03 -7.19
C ALA A 114 2.56 14.31 -7.08
N ALA A 115 1.72 14.60 -8.07
CA ALA A 115 0.79 15.73 -8.02
C ALA A 115 -0.46 15.43 -7.16
N LEU A 116 -0.97 14.18 -7.21
CA LEU A 116 -2.18 13.78 -6.49
C LEU A 116 -1.95 13.77 -4.98
N VAL A 117 -0.79 13.27 -4.54
CA VAL A 117 -0.44 13.15 -3.12
C VAL A 117 -0.25 14.49 -2.42
N ALA A 118 -0.06 15.59 -3.18
CA ALA A 118 -0.13 16.95 -2.65
C ALA A 118 -1.52 17.30 -2.08
N GLY A 119 -2.57 16.62 -2.57
CA GLY A 119 -3.93 16.65 -2.01
C GLY A 119 -4.13 15.73 -0.80
N LEU A 120 -3.06 15.17 -0.23
CA LEU A 120 -3.05 14.29 0.95
C LEU A 120 -3.72 12.92 0.76
N GLY A 121 -3.77 12.42 -0.47
CA GLY A 121 -4.23 11.05 -0.79
C GLY A 121 -3.75 10.60 -2.17
N ALA A 122 -3.91 9.32 -2.49
CA ALA A 122 -3.57 8.80 -3.81
C ALA A 122 -4.76 8.07 -4.47
N ILE A 123 -4.50 7.01 -5.24
CA ILE A 123 -5.49 6.38 -6.12
C ILE A 123 -6.66 5.82 -5.31
N HIS A 124 -6.37 5.09 -4.23
CA HIS A 124 -7.41 4.46 -3.42
C HIS A 124 -8.39 5.51 -2.85
N CYS A 125 -7.86 6.62 -2.33
CA CYS A 125 -8.65 7.67 -1.68
C CYS A 125 -9.67 8.35 -2.61
N VAL A 126 -9.45 8.33 -3.92
CA VAL A 126 -10.33 8.95 -4.92
C VAL A 126 -11.20 7.94 -5.67
N THR A 127 -11.24 6.69 -5.21
CA THR A 127 -12.00 5.59 -5.83
C THR A 127 -12.96 4.94 -4.85
N GLN A 128 -14.05 4.39 -5.37
CA GLN A 128 -14.96 3.54 -4.62
C GLN A 128 -15.51 2.47 -5.56
N GLN A 129 -15.23 1.20 -5.31
CA GLN A 129 -15.74 0.10 -6.12
C GLN A 129 -17.23 -0.15 -5.87
N GLU A 130 -17.96 -0.47 -6.93
CA GLU A 130 -19.31 -1.02 -6.88
C GLU A 130 -19.23 -2.50 -7.29
N PRO A 131 -19.42 -3.45 -6.37
CA PRO A 131 -19.43 -4.87 -6.70
C PRO A 131 -20.55 -5.22 -7.70
N GLU A 132 -20.32 -6.24 -8.53
CA GLU A 132 -21.36 -6.76 -9.42
C GLU A 132 -22.44 -7.51 -8.59
N GLY A 133 -23.61 -6.89 -8.41
CA GLY A 133 -24.77 -7.35 -7.61
C GLY A 133 -24.87 -6.67 -6.23
N LEU A 134 -26.01 -6.23 -5.68
CA LEU A 134 -27.45 -6.57 -5.86
C LEU A 134 -28.24 -5.50 -6.65
N ARG A 135 -28.79 -5.87 -7.82
CA ARG A 135 -30.01 -5.26 -8.39
C ARG A 135 -31.09 -6.32 -8.47
#